data_AF-A0A661I1D6-F1
#
_entry.id   AF-A0A661I1D6-F1
#
_cell.length_a   1.000
_cell.length_b   1.000
_cell.length_c   1.000
_cell.angle_alpha   90.00
_cell.angle_beta   90.00
_cell.angle_gamma   90.00
#
_symmetry.space_group_name_H-M   'P 1'
#
loop_
_entity.id
_entity.type
_entity.pdbx_description
1 polymer ?
#
loop_
_entity_poly.entity_id
_entity_poly.type
_entity_poly.pdbx_seq_one_letter_code
_entity_poly.pdbx_strand_id
1 'polypeptide(L)'
;MKTVLLSLLLLQVLWGDFYVLSGTEDIRMEELSSGKIDFTQLSSIPFISSSGKTITVRSVKENFNNHHLNFRTASIDLVQQNYVLTEYTTQENANSYRTTFGNYEIKKGRMLQLFYHNKWYGVIIGDPIEILHERFNDETLDSRRAYASLKQARIAFPDDATLALYEALWYKQFVIAKQEQKMIRFRAATARYQVIDMPNAKRFYGSQIRQEMEAFLKAYPHSGYVKELNTLLMQLKQ
;
A
#
# COMPACT_ATOMS: atom_id res chain seq x y z
N MET A 1 37.97 29.94 -1.06
CA MET A 1 38.11 29.21 0.22
C MET A 1 36.91 29.35 1.15
N LYS A 2 36.32 30.54 1.35
CA LYS A 2 35.16 30.71 2.27
C LYS A 2 33.88 29.97 1.84
N THR A 3 33.60 29.87 0.55
CA THR A 3 32.45 29.12 0.00
C THR A 3 32.62 27.61 0.11
N VAL A 4 33.83 27.08 -0.10
CA VAL A 4 34.13 25.64 0.07
C VAL A 4 34.04 25.24 1.54
N LEU A 5 34.51 26.09 2.47
CA LEU A 5 34.34 25.85 3.90
C LEU A 5 32.86 25.89 4.31
N LEU A 6 32.07 26.83 3.78
CA LEU A 6 30.63 26.90 4.04
C LEU A 6 29.88 25.68 3.48
N SER A 7 30.33 25.15 2.33
CA SER A 7 29.79 23.92 1.73
C SER A 7 30.14 22.69 2.58
N LEU A 8 31.38 22.57 3.06
CA LEU A 8 31.81 21.50 3.96
C LEU A 8 31.17 21.60 5.35
N LEU A 9 30.94 22.80 5.88
CA LEU A 9 30.23 23.03 7.14
C LEU A 9 28.72 22.73 7.02
N LEU A 10 28.11 23.01 5.86
CA LEU A 10 26.74 22.59 5.55
C LEU A 10 26.63 21.07 5.33
N LEU A 11 27.71 20.41 4.88
CA LEU A 11 27.81 18.95 4.75
C LEU A 11 28.13 18.24 6.08
N GLN A 12 28.63 18.95 7.10
CA GLN A 12 29.05 18.38 8.39
C GLN A 12 27.95 18.27 9.44
N VAL A 13 26.72 18.68 9.13
CA VAL A 13 25.57 18.54 10.04
C VAL A 13 24.46 17.86 9.26
N LEU A 14 23.51 17.24 9.96
CA LEU A 14 22.24 16.65 9.47
C LEU A 14 22.20 15.13 9.28
N TRP A 15 23.17 14.36 9.77
CA TRP A 15 23.09 12.89 9.76
C TRP A 15 22.90 12.38 11.20
N GLY A 16 21.71 11.88 11.50
CA GLY A 16 21.40 11.16 12.73
C GLY A 16 21.22 9.68 12.43
N ASP A 17 21.83 8.82 13.25
CA ASP A 17 21.50 7.39 13.25
C ASP A 17 20.40 7.16 14.28
N PHE A 18 19.24 6.67 13.82
CA PHE A 18 18.07 6.39 14.65
C PHE A 18 17.93 4.89 14.87
N TYR A 19 17.69 4.50 16.12
CA TYR A 19 17.54 3.12 16.53
C TYR A 19 16.26 2.97 17.31
N VAL A 20 15.49 1.93 17.01
CA VAL A 20 14.42 1.46 17.86
C VAL A 20 14.95 0.37 18.78
N LEU A 21 14.79 0.59 20.08
CA LEU A 21 15.09 -0.38 21.12
C LEU A 21 13.86 -1.28 21.30
N SER A 22 14.02 -2.57 21.00
CA SER A 22 12.98 -3.59 21.24
C SER A 22 13.60 -4.73 22.05
N GLY A 23 13.27 -4.79 23.34
CA GLY A 23 13.91 -5.74 24.24
C GLY A 23 15.41 -5.45 24.38
N THR A 24 16.26 -6.37 23.92
CA THR A 24 17.73 -6.25 23.94
C THR A 24 18.33 -5.85 22.60
N GLU A 25 17.51 -5.64 21.57
CA GLU A 25 17.97 -5.36 20.21
C GLU A 25 17.86 -3.87 19.86
N ASP A 26 18.94 -3.35 19.26
CA ASP A 26 19.02 -2.01 18.70
C ASP A 26 18.81 -2.09 17.18
N ILE A 27 17.61 -1.76 16.71
CA ILE A 27 17.24 -1.88 15.31
C ILE A 27 17.32 -0.52 14.65
N ARG A 28 18.29 -0.33 13.75
CA ARG A 28 18.47 0.92 13.02
C ARG A 28 17.26 1.17 12.12
N MET A 29 16.74 2.40 12.10
CA MET A 29 15.69 2.82 11.16
C MET A 29 16.29 3.07 9.77
N GLU A 30 15.58 2.66 8.72
CA GLU A 30 15.99 2.83 7.33
C GLU A 30 15.52 4.17 6.76
N GLU A 31 16.35 4.83 5.95
CA GLU A 31 15.95 6.05 5.25
C GLU A 31 14.92 5.73 4.17
N LEU A 32 13.80 6.43 4.18
CA LEU A 32 12.73 6.28 3.20
C LEU A 32 12.81 7.41 2.16
N SER A 33 12.69 7.05 0.89
CA SER A 33 12.64 8.01 -0.23
C SER A 33 11.48 9.01 -0.10
N SER A 34 10.41 8.60 0.57
CA SER A 34 9.28 9.44 0.94
C SER A 34 8.62 8.92 2.21
N GLY A 35 7.73 9.71 2.82
CA GLY A 35 6.92 9.22 3.93
C GLY A 35 5.83 8.23 3.52
N LYS A 36 5.56 8.04 2.22
CA LYS A 36 4.57 7.06 1.77
C LYS A 36 5.20 5.67 1.80
N ILE A 37 4.43 4.68 2.26
CA ILE A 37 4.88 3.29 2.26
C ILE A 37 4.86 2.78 0.82
N ASP A 38 6.02 2.39 0.32
CA ASP A 38 6.17 1.69 -0.96
C ASP A 38 6.25 0.18 -0.70
N PHE A 39 5.19 -0.54 -1.05
CA PHE A 39 5.11 -1.99 -0.86
C PHE A 39 6.22 -2.75 -1.59
N THR A 40 6.81 -2.17 -2.64
CA THR A 40 7.92 -2.78 -3.39
C THR A 40 9.25 -2.77 -2.64
N GLN A 41 9.38 -1.92 -1.61
CA GLN A 41 10.58 -1.77 -0.80
C GLN A 41 10.42 -2.35 0.62
N LEU A 42 9.30 -3.02 0.91
CA LEU A 42 9.04 -3.54 2.27
C LEU A 42 10.12 -4.51 2.77
N SER A 43 10.74 -5.29 1.88
CA SER A 43 11.79 -6.23 2.24
C SER A 43 13.11 -5.58 2.63
N SER A 44 13.33 -4.30 2.26
CA SER A 44 14.52 -3.55 2.66
C SER A 44 14.33 -2.75 3.95
N ILE A 45 13.09 -2.64 4.45
CA ILE A 45 12.82 -1.90 5.68
C ILE A 45 12.95 -2.85 6.87
N PRO A 46 13.77 -2.51 7.88
CA PRO A 46 13.93 -3.34 9.07
C PRO A 46 12.61 -3.43 9.84
N PHE A 47 12.44 -4.51 10.60
CA PHE A 47 11.27 -4.70 11.43
C PHE A 47 11.63 -5.08 12.87
N ILE A 48 10.74 -4.72 13.80
CA ILE A 48 10.82 -5.10 15.21
C ILE A 48 9.70 -6.07 15.55
N SER A 49 9.92 -6.96 16.51
CA SER A 49 8.82 -7.79 17.03
C SER A 49 7.73 -6.93 17.68
N SER A 50 6.46 -7.28 17.47
CA SER A 50 5.31 -6.68 18.16
C SER A 50 5.12 -7.20 19.59
N SER A 51 5.98 -8.11 20.07
CA SER A 51 5.90 -8.70 21.42
C SER A 51 6.47 -7.81 22.52
N GLY A 52 7.32 -6.82 22.18
CA GLY A 52 7.72 -5.77 23.11
C GLY A 52 6.51 -4.89 23.44
N LYS A 53 6.40 -4.40 24.68
CA LYS A 53 5.29 -3.49 25.07
C LYS A 53 5.67 -2.01 25.02
N THR A 54 6.96 -1.71 24.86
CA THR A 54 7.49 -0.34 24.94
C THR A 54 8.48 -0.14 23.80
N ILE A 55 8.18 0.81 22.89
CA ILE A 55 9.15 1.29 21.90
C ILE A 55 9.91 2.43 22.54
N THR A 56 11.23 2.38 22.45
CA THR A 56 12.08 3.53 22.72
C THR A 56 12.90 3.81 21.47
N VAL A 57 13.00 5.08 21.07
CA VAL A 57 13.93 5.47 20.00
C VAL A 57 15.17 6.07 20.65
N ARG A 58 16.33 5.51 20.34
CA ARG A 58 17.63 6.10 20.64
C ARG A 58 18.15 6.76 19.38
N SER A 59 18.78 7.91 19.53
CA SER A 59 19.41 8.61 18.43
C SER A 59 20.84 9.00 18.78
N VAL A 60 21.74 8.89 17.80
CA VAL A 60 23.19 8.95 17.98
C VAL A 60 23.79 10.01 17.06
N LYS A 61 24.74 10.80 17.59
CA LYS A 61 25.47 11.88 16.88
C LYS A 61 24.57 13.03 16.38
N GLU A 62 23.57 13.40 17.16
CA GLU A 62 22.68 14.48 16.80
C GLU A 62 23.05 15.81 17.45
N ASN A 63 22.75 16.89 16.73
CA ASN A 63 22.88 18.26 17.20
C ASN A 63 21.46 18.85 17.35
N PHE A 64 20.73 18.43 18.39
CA PHE A 64 19.40 18.98 18.67
C PHE A 64 19.51 20.35 19.35
N ASN A 65 18.86 21.35 18.76
CA ASN A 65 18.40 22.52 19.50
C ASN A 65 16.98 22.32 20.09
N ASN A 66 16.26 21.28 19.66
CA ASN A 66 14.84 21.06 19.99
C ASN A 66 14.65 19.82 20.87
N HIS A 67 13.79 19.94 21.87
CA HIS A 67 13.47 18.89 22.87
C HIS A 67 12.50 17.81 22.35
N HIS A 68 12.18 17.82 21.05
CA HIS A 68 11.10 17.04 20.45
C HIS A 68 11.50 16.45 19.11
N LEU A 69 11.11 15.18 18.92
CA LEU A 69 11.14 14.49 17.65
C LEU A 69 9.70 14.23 17.18
N ASN A 70 9.46 14.46 15.88
CA ASN A 70 8.14 14.26 15.28
C ASN A 70 8.07 12.89 14.64
N PHE A 71 7.36 11.98 15.30
CA PHE A 71 7.11 10.66 14.79
C PHE A 71 5.70 10.57 14.22
N ARG A 72 5.47 9.52 13.44
CA ARG A 72 4.13 9.05 13.13
C ARG A 72 4.11 7.55 12.98
N THR A 73 2.95 6.94 13.15
CA THR A 73 2.72 5.57 12.70
C THR A 73 1.89 5.57 11.44
N ALA A 74 2.29 4.74 10.47
CA ALA A 74 1.62 4.56 9.20
C ALA A 74 1.17 3.09 9.08
N SER A 75 -0.11 2.84 8.79
CA SER A 75 -0.57 1.47 8.53
C SER A 75 0.08 0.92 7.25
N ILE A 76 0.57 -0.32 7.31
CA ILE A 76 0.96 -1.12 6.14
C ILE A 76 -0.32 -1.78 5.63
N ASP A 77 -1.25 -0.96 5.15
CA ASP A 77 -2.55 -1.39 4.65
C ASP A 77 -2.77 -0.82 3.24
N LEU A 78 -3.79 -1.31 2.53
CA LEU A 78 -4.23 -0.83 1.22
C LEU A 78 -4.53 0.68 1.23
N VAL A 79 -4.85 1.23 2.41
CA VAL A 79 -5.01 2.67 2.64
C VAL A 79 -4.14 3.07 3.85
N GLN A 80 -3.17 3.93 3.60
CA GLN A 80 -2.28 4.44 4.64
C GLN A 80 -3.06 5.40 5.57
N GLN A 81 -3.09 5.08 6.85
CA GLN A 81 -3.57 5.95 7.93
C GLN A 81 -2.37 6.43 8.74
N ASN A 82 -2.27 7.75 8.96
CA ASN A 82 -1.16 8.36 9.68
C ASN A 82 -1.62 8.87 11.05
N TYR A 83 -0.85 8.57 12.09
CA TYR A 83 -1.05 9.09 13.44
C TYR A 83 0.22 9.80 13.89
N VAL A 84 0.14 11.10 14.14
CA VAL A 84 1.30 11.90 14.59
C VAL A 84 1.54 11.66 16.08
N LEU A 85 2.80 11.47 16.45
CA LEU A 85 3.28 11.33 17.81
C LEU A 85 4.33 12.42 18.04
N THR A 86 4.07 13.31 19.00
CA THR A 86 5.04 14.31 19.45
C THR A 86 5.51 13.89 20.83
N GLU A 87 6.76 13.44 20.93
CA GLU A 87 7.32 12.92 22.17
C GLU A 87 8.53 13.74 22.63
N TYR A 88 8.73 13.78 23.94
CA TYR A 88 9.88 14.44 24.56
C TYR A 88 11.12 13.56 24.45
N THR A 89 12.24 14.20 24.11
CA THR A 89 13.53 13.54 23.97
C THR A 89 14.44 13.95 25.11
N THR A 90 14.96 12.98 25.84
CA THR A 90 15.85 13.19 26.99
C THR A 90 17.28 12.89 26.57
N GLN A 91 18.22 13.78 26.93
CA GLN A 91 19.64 13.53 26.70
C GLN A 91 20.16 12.48 27.69
N GLU A 92 20.77 11.40 27.18
CA GLU A 92 21.38 10.36 28.02
C GLU A 92 22.86 10.64 28.27
N ASN A 93 23.57 11.15 27.25
CA ASN A 93 24.96 11.57 27.35
C ASN A 93 25.30 12.59 26.25
N ALA A 94 26.58 12.98 26.14
CA ALA A 94 27.04 14.01 25.20
C ALA A 94 26.65 13.75 23.73
N ASN A 95 26.46 12.49 23.32
CA ASN A 95 26.24 12.11 21.93
C ASN A 95 24.97 11.25 21.71
N SER A 96 24.17 11.02 22.74
CA SER A 96 23.04 10.09 22.72
C SER A 96 21.82 10.69 23.37
N TYR A 97 20.70 10.57 22.68
CA TYR A 97 19.40 10.99 23.13
C TYR A 97 18.43 9.81 23.10
N ARG A 98 17.42 9.87 23.98
CA ARG A 98 16.38 8.85 24.11
C ARG A 98 15.01 9.51 24.06
N THR A 99 14.20 9.07 23.12
CA THR A 99 12.78 9.37 23.06
C THR A 99 12.01 8.14 23.52
N THR A 100 11.36 8.26 24.67
CA THR A 100 10.46 7.22 25.18
C THR A 100 9.06 7.58 24.74
N PHE A 101 8.44 6.73 23.92
CA PHE A 101 7.01 6.85 23.64
C PHE A 101 6.25 6.47 24.91
N GLY A 102 5.13 7.14 25.20
CA GLY A 102 4.28 6.78 26.35
C GLY A 102 3.72 5.35 26.27
N ASN A 103 2.57 5.08 26.91
CA ASN A 103 1.83 3.82 26.72
C ASN A 103 1.20 3.74 25.31
N TYR A 104 2.00 3.90 24.26
CA TYR A 104 1.55 3.76 22.90
C TYR A 104 1.45 2.26 22.59
N GLU A 105 0.23 1.82 22.30
CA GLU A 105 -0.03 0.45 21.89
C GLU A 105 0.69 0.18 20.56
N ILE A 106 1.71 -0.66 20.63
CA ILE A 106 2.43 -1.18 19.47
C ILE A 106 1.45 -2.08 18.70
N LYS A 107 1.03 -1.62 17.52
CA LYS A 107 0.15 -2.41 16.65
C LYS A 107 0.97 -3.05 15.54
N LYS A 108 0.95 -4.39 15.49
CA LYS A 108 1.44 -5.18 14.35
C LYS A 108 0.80 -4.64 13.06
N GLY A 109 1.56 -4.60 11.97
CA GLY A 109 1.08 -4.05 10.69
C GLY A 109 1.21 -2.54 10.56
N ARG A 110 2.02 -1.89 11.41
CA ARG A 110 2.33 -0.47 11.30
C ARG A 110 3.82 -0.25 11.06
N MET A 111 4.14 0.87 10.42
CA MET A 111 5.49 1.40 10.32
C MET A 111 5.61 2.60 11.25
N LEU A 112 6.59 2.58 12.15
CA LEU A 112 7.00 3.77 12.90
C LEU A 112 7.91 4.59 11.99
N GLN A 113 7.52 5.84 11.76
CA GLN A 113 8.23 6.77 10.90
C GLN A 113 8.69 7.99 11.68
N LEU A 114 9.92 8.43 11.45
CA LEU A 114 10.47 9.67 11.97
C LEU A 114 10.69 10.65 10.82
N PHE A 115 10.32 11.91 11.02
CA PHE A 115 10.70 12.98 10.10
C PHE A 115 11.80 13.85 10.71
N TYR A 116 12.98 13.83 10.11
CA TYR A 116 14.15 14.57 10.58
C TYR A 116 14.95 15.13 9.41
N HIS A 117 15.30 16.43 9.49
CA HIS A 117 16.04 17.16 8.45
C HIS A 117 15.60 16.87 7.01
N ASN A 118 14.28 16.98 6.76
CA ASN A 118 13.65 16.74 5.44
C ASN A 118 13.75 15.31 4.91
N LYS A 119 14.12 14.36 5.78
CA LYS A 119 14.18 12.92 5.47
C LYS A 119 13.20 12.15 6.34
N TRP A 120 12.75 11.02 5.80
CA TRP A 120 11.92 10.07 6.51
C TRP A 120 12.79 8.88 6.91
N TYR A 121 12.60 8.39 8.13
CA TYR A 121 13.22 7.16 8.61
C TYR A 121 12.13 6.19 9.06
N GLY A 122 12.27 4.89 8.82
CA GLY A 122 11.22 3.91 9.06
C GLY A 122 11.70 2.61 9.68
N VAL A 123 10.85 2.01 10.52
CA VAL A 123 10.93 0.60 10.92
C VAL A 123 9.52 0.01 10.95
N ILE A 124 9.39 -1.25 10.56
CA ILE A 124 8.12 -1.99 10.56
C ILE A 124 7.90 -2.63 11.93
N ILE A 125 6.65 -2.69 12.37
CA ILE A 125 6.22 -3.36 13.60
C ILE A 125 5.56 -4.70 13.22
N GLY A 126 6.26 -5.79 13.55
CA GLY A 126 5.95 -7.17 13.16
C GLY A 126 6.67 -7.60 11.88
N ASP A 127 6.74 -8.89 11.62
CA ASP A 127 7.33 -9.40 10.38
C ASP A 127 6.49 -8.98 9.16
N PRO A 128 7.06 -8.24 8.19
CA PRO A 128 6.31 -7.78 7.02
C PRO A 128 5.71 -8.92 6.20
N ILE A 129 6.36 -10.09 6.11
CA ILE A 129 5.84 -11.20 5.30
C ILE A 129 4.61 -11.81 5.96
N GLU A 130 4.65 -12.02 7.27
CA GLU A 130 3.52 -12.54 8.05
C GLU A 130 2.34 -11.57 8.01
N ILE A 131 2.60 -10.27 8.13
CA ILE A 131 1.58 -9.22 8.03
C ILE A 131 0.88 -9.29 6.67
N LEU A 132 1.63 -9.45 5.57
CA LEU A 132 1.06 -9.55 4.24
C LEU A 132 0.27 -10.85 4.07
N HIS A 133 0.74 -11.97 4.64
CA HIS A 133 -0.01 -13.23 4.62
C HIS A 133 -1.34 -13.11 5.35
N GLU A 134 -1.34 -12.62 6.60
CA GLU A 134 -2.54 -12.37 7.38
C GLU A 134 -3.51 -11.43 6.63
N ARG A 135 -2.96 -10.38 5.98
CA ARG A 135 -3.78 -9.40 5.28
C ARG A 135 -4.45 -9.96 4.03
N PHE A 136 -3.72 -10.68 3.18
CA PHE A 136 -4.27 -11.18 1.92
C PHE A 136 -5.09 -12.47 2.07
N ASN A 137 -5.09 -13.06 3.27
CA ASN A 137 -6.02 -14.11 3.65
C ASN A 137 -7.45 -13.60 3.93
N ASP A 138 -7.65 -12.28 4.07
CA ASP A 138 -8.97 -11.67 4.29
C ASP A 138 -9.79 -11.62 2.98
N GLU A 139 -10.73 -12.54 2.83
CA GLU A 139 -11.59 -12.65 1.64
C GLU A 139 -12.55 -11.45 1.45
N THR A 140 -12.66 -10.55 2.44
CA THR A 140 -13.58 -9.39 2.36
C THR A 140 -12.98 -8.18 1.63
N LEU A 141 -11.71 -8.27 1.21
CA LEU A 141 -11.05 -7.16 0.52
C LEU A 141 -11.62 -6.87 -0.87
N ASP A 142 -11.56 -5.61 -1.28
CA ASP A 142 -11.82 -5.22 -2.67
C ASP A 142 -10.81 -5.89 -3.60
N SER A 143 -11.29 -6.80 -4.45
CA SER A 143 -10.43 -7.65 -5.30
C SER A 143 -9.51 -6.85 -6.21
N ARG A 144 -9.92 -5.67 -6.67
CA ARG A 144 -9.09 -4.80 -7.51
C ARG A 144 -7.91 -4.22 -6.71
N ARG A 145 -8.17 -3.67 -5.52
CA ARG A 145 -7.13 -3.12 -4.64
C ARG A 145 -6.22 -4.21 -4.09
N ALA A 146 -6.78 -5.34 -3.68
CA ALA A 146 -6.03 -6.49 -3.20
C ALA A 146 -5.06 -7.01 -4.27
N TYR A 147 -5.54 -7.25 -5.50
CA TYR A 147 -4.70 -7.71 -6.60
C TYR A 147 -3.59 -6.71 -6.95
N ALA A 148 -3.89 -5.42 -7.01
CA ALA A 148 -2.89 -4.39 -7.29
C ALA A 148 -1.78 -4.33 -6.21
N SER A 149 -2.15 -4.49 -4.94
CA SER A 149 -1.20 -4.43 -3.82
C SER A 149 -0.39 -5.70 -3.69
N LEU A 150 -0.98 -6.87 -3.99
CA LEU A 150 -0.25 -8.13 -4.10
C LEU A 150 0.86 -8.05 -5.15
N LYS A 151 0.60 -7.44 -6.31
CA LYS A 151 1.66 -7.24 -7.31
C LYS A 151 2.84 -6.43 -6.78
N GLN A 152 2.58 -5.41 -5.98
CA GLN A 152 3.66 -4.62 -5.37
C GLN A 152 4.40 -5.42 -4.30
N ALA A 153 3.68 -6.15 -3.45
CA ALA A 153 4.27 -7.03 -2.44
C ALA A 153 5.14 -8.13 -3.08
N ARG A 154 4.74 -8.68 -4.23
CA ARG A 154 5.51 -9.68 -5.00
C ARG A 154 6.82 -9.13 -5.58
N ILE A 155 6.94 -7.81 -5.75
CA ILE A 155 8.22 -7.19 -6.11
C ILE A 155 9.17 -7.21 -4.91
N ALA A 156 8.68 -6.92 -3.70
CA ALA A 156 9.48 -6.97 -2.49
C ALA A 156 9.85 -8.40 -2.08
N PHE A 157 8.94 -9.36 -2.28
CA PHE A 157 9.07 -10.77 -1.88
C PHE A 157 8.82 -11.71 -3.08
N PRO A 158 9.75 -11.76 -4.07
CA PRO A 158 9.54 -12.48 -5.32
C PRO A 158 9.51 -14.01 -5.16
N ASP A 159 10.15 -14.56 -4.14
CA ASP A 159 10.26 -16.00 -3.95
C ASP A 159 9.23 -16.57 -2.95
N ASP A 160 8.37 -15.73 -2.37
CA ASP A 160 7.36 -16.17 -1.40
C ASP A 160 6.20 -16.92 -2.08
N ALA A 161 6.08 -18.22 -1.79
CA ALA A 161 5.09 -19.10 -2.41
C ALA A 161 3.65 -18.77 -2.00
N THR A 162 3.44 -18.32 -0.76
CA THR A 162 2.11 -17.97 -0.24
C THR A 162 1.57 -16.72 -0.93
N LEU A 163 2.39 -15.68 -1.10
CA LEU A 163 2.01 -14.49 -1.85
C LEU A 163 1.77 -14.80 -3.33
N ALA A 164 2.53 -15.72 -3.93
CA ALA A 164 2.27 -16.16 -5.31
C ALA A 164 0.91 -16.86 -5.45
N LEU A 165 0.55 -17.70 -4.47
CA LEU A 165 -0.77 -18.33 -4.40
C LEU A 165 -1.89 -17.28 -4.26
N TYR A 166 -1.73 -16.34 -3.34
CA TYR A 166 -2.69 -15.26 -3.15
C TYR A 166 -2.83 -14.37 -4.39
N GLU A 167 -1.74 -14.05 -5.09
CA GLU A 167 -1.82 -13.29 -6.35
C GLU A 167 -2.71 -14.01 -7.38
N ALA A 168 -2.56 -15.32 -7.54
CA ALA A 168 -3.38 -16.10 -8.46
C ALA A 168 -4.86 -16.15 -8.04
N LEU A 169 -5.15 -16.28 -6.74
CA LEU A 169 -6.50 -16.28 -6.20
C LEU A 169 -7.18 -14.92 -6.38
N TRP A 170 -6.52 -13.84 -5.97
CA TRP A 170 -7.03 -12.49 -6.10
C TRP A 170 -7.17 -12.04 -7.56
N TYR A 171 -6.30 -12.50 -8.46
CA TYR A 171 -6.48 -12.28 -9.90
C TYR A 171 -7.78 -12.90 -10.41
N LYS A 172 -8.09 -14.14 -10.03
CA LYS A 172 -9.35 -14.80 -10.42
C LYS A 172 -10.56 -14.01 -9.91
N GLN A 173 -10.55 -13.59 -8.64
CA GLN A 173 -11.63 -12.78 -8.07
C GLN A 173 -11.77 -11.42 -8.78
N PHE A 174 -10.64 -10.75 -9.06
CA PHE A 174 -10.62 -9.50 -9.81
C PHE A 174 -11.24 -9.67 -11.21
N VAL A 175 -10.90 -10.76 -11.91
CA VAL A 175 -11.47 -11.09 -13.22
C VAL A 175 -12.98 -11.31 -13.11
N ILE A 176 -13.46 -12.04 -12.10
CA ILE A 176 -14.90 -12.27 -11.87
C ILE A 176 -15.61 -10.93 -11.63
N ALA A 177 -15.12 -10.10 -10.71
CA ALA A 177 -15.71 -8.80 -10.41
C ALA A 177 -15.75 -7.87 -11.64
N LYS A 178 -14.69 -7.89 -12.46
CA LYS A 178 -14.65 -7.14 -13.72
C LYS A 178 -15.69 -7.64 -14.72
N GLN A 179 -15.87 -8.97 -14.83
CA GLN A 179 -16.87 -9.55 -15.70
C GLN A 179 -18.29 -9.18 -15.25
N GLU A 180 -18.57 -9.26 -13.94
CA GLU A 180 -19.86 -8.88 -13.36
C GLU A 180 -20.18 -7.40 -13.60
N GLN A 181 -19.23 -6.50 -13.34
CA GLN A 181 -19.42 -5.07 -13.58
C GLN A 181 -19.73 -4.78 -15.06
N LYS A 182 -19.05 -5.46 -15.99
CA LYS A 182 -19.31 -5.31 -17.42
C LYS A 182 -20.70 -5.87 -17.79
N MET A 183 -21.11 -6.99 -17.19
CA MET A 183 -22.44 -7.56 -17.38
C MET A 183 -23.55 -6.61 -16.93
N ILE A 184 -23.39 -5.94 -15.78
CA ILE A 184 -24.33 -4.91 -15.30
C ILE A 184 -24.47 -3.78 -16.33
N ARG A 185 -23.36 -3.31 -16.89
CA ARG A 185 -23.37 -2.27 -17.93
C ARG A 185 -24.08 -2.73 -19.20
N PHE A 186 -23.87 -3.98 -19.61
CA PHE A 186 -24.55 -4.55 -20.77
C PHE A 186 -26.06 -4.66 -20.56
N ARG A 187 -26.53 -5.12 -19.40
CA ARG A 187 -27.96 -5.13 -19.05
C ARG A 187 -28.57 -3.73 -19.15
N ALA A 188 -27.91 -2.74 -18.55
CA ALA A 188 -28.36 -1.35 -18.60
C ALA A 188 -28.37 -0.77 -20.03
N ALA A 189 -27.35 -1.09 -20.83
CA ALA A 189 -27.26 -0.64 -22.21
C ALA A 189 -28.36 -1.26 -23.09
N THR A 190 -28.64 -2.55 -22.95
CA THR A 190 -29.73 -3.22 -23.68
C THR A 190 -31.10 -2.69 -23.27
N ALA A 191 -31.33 -2.45 -21.98
CA ALA A 191 -32.57 -1.84 -21.52
C ALA A 191 -32.80 -0.45 -22.15
N ARG A 192 -31.75 0.39 -22.20
CA ARG A 192 -31.81 1.69 -22.90
C ARG A 192 -32.08 1.51 -24.40
N TYR A 193 -31.43 0.55 -25.05
CA TYR A 193 -31.65 0.26 -26.47
C TYR A 193 -33.13 -0.06 -26.78
N GLN A 194 -33.81 -0.79 -25.90
CA GLN A 194 -35.21 -1.20 -26.13
C GLN A 194 -36.16 0.00 -26.23
N VAL A 195 -35.93 1.06 -25.44
CA VAL A 195 -36.77 2.26 -25.36
C VAL A 195 -36.37 3.39 -26.32
N ILE A 196 -35.36 3.19 -27.18
CA ILE A 196 -35.04 4.17 -28.23
C ILE A 196 -36.09 4.05 -29.35
N ASP A 197 -36.79 5.15 -29.61
CA ASP A 197 -37.84 5.22 -30.64
C ASP A 197 -37.30 5.65 -32.02
N MET A 198 -36.17 6.37 -32.06
CA MET A 198 -35.57 6.85 -33.30
C MET A 198 -34.80 5.71 -34.01
N PRO A 199 -35.20 5.29 -35.23
CA PRO A 199 -34.62 4.10 -35.88
C PRO A 199 -33.10 4.20 -36.10
N ASN A 200 -32.61 5.36 -36.56
CA ASN A 200 -31.18 5.55 -36.83
C ASN A 200 -30.35 5.53 -35.54
N ALA A 201 -30.83 6.18 -34.47
CA ALA A 201 -30.17 6.16 -33.17
C ALA A 201 -30.19 4.75 -32.55
N LYS A 202 -31.31 4.03 -32.70
CA LYS A 202 -31.46 2.64 -32.25
C LYS A 202 -30.45 1.72 -32.92
N ARG A 203 -30.32 1.83 -34.25
CA ARG A 203 -29.37 1.04 -35.05
C ARG A 203 -27.91 1.34 -34.68
N PHE A 204 -27.55 2.61 -34.59
CA PHE A 204 -26.20 3.03 -34.20
C PHE A 204 -25.85 2.51 -32.80
N TYR A 205 -26.70 2.77 -31.81
CA TYR A 205 -26.46 2.36 -30.43
C TYR A 205 -26.43 0.83 -30.27
N GLY A 206 -27.34 0.11 -30.94
CA GLY A 206 -27.34 -1.36 -30.96
C GLY A 206 -26.05 -1.95 -31.55
N SER A 207 -25.50 -1.34 -32.60
CA SER A 207 -24.23 -1.77 -33.20
C SER A 207 -23.05 -1.62 -32.25
N GLN A 208 -22.99 -0.53 -31.48
CA GLN A 208 -21.93 -0.31 -30.48
C GLN A 208 -22.01 -1.33 -29.35
N ILE A 209 -23.21 -1.56 -28.79
CA ILE A 209 -23.39 -2.54 -27.71
C ILE A 209 -22.99 -3.94 -28.20
N ARG A 210 -23.40 -4.33 -29.42
CA ARG A 210 -23.05 -5.62 -30.01
C ARG A 210 -21.54 -5.79 -30.13
N GLN A 211 -20.83 -4.82 -30.70
CA GLN A 211 -19.37 -4.87 -30.84
C GLN A 211 -18.68 -5.03 -29.49
N GLU A 212 -19.13 -4.29 -28.47
CA GLU A 212 -18.57 -4.42 -27.13
C GLU A 212 -18.84 -5.79 -26.49
N MET A 213 -20.04 -6.35 -26.66
CA MET A 213 -20.41 -7.69 -26.15
C MET A 213 -19.59 -8.79 -26.83
N GLU A 214 -19.44 -8.72 -28.16
CA GLU A 214 -18.63 -9.68 -28.93
C GLU A 214 -17.15 -9.60 -28.53
N ALA A 215 -16.60 -8.40 -28.39
CA ALA A 215 -15.24 -8.21 -27.88
C ALA A 215 -15.07 -8.78 -26.46
N PHE A 216 -16.07 -8.62 -25.59
CA PHE A 216 -16.05 -9.19 -24.25
C PHE A 216 -16.09 -10.72 -24.26
N LEU A 217 -16.95 -11.34 -25.07
CA LEU A 217 -17.00 -12.79 -25.24
C LEU A 217 -15.69 -13.36 -25.78
N LYS A 218 -15.02 -12.64 -26.70
CA LYS A 218 -13.70 -13.01 -27.20
C LYS A 218 -12.63 -12.95 -26.11
N ALA A 219 -12.67 -11.93 -25.24
CA ALA A 219 -11.73 -11.78 -24.14
C ALA A 219 -11.98 -12.76 -22.98
N TYR A 220 -13.23 -13.19 -22.79
CA TYR A 220 -13.67 -14.07 -21.70
C TYR A 220 -14.55 -15.22 -22.23
N PRO A 221 -13.98 -16.17 -23.00
CA PRO A 221 -14.74 -17.21 -23.70
C PRO A 221 -15.43 -18.22 -22.76
N HIS A 222 -14.94 -18.34 -21.52
CA HIS A 222 -15.50 -19.23 -20.49
C HIS A 222 -16.17 -18.46 -19.35
N SER A 223 -16.65 -17.23 -19.63
CA SER A 223 -17.42 -16.47 -18.65
C SER A 223 -18.70 -17.22 -18.24
N GLY A 224 -19.06 -17.15 -16.94
CA GLY A 224 -20.37 -17.62 -16.47
C GLY A 224 -21.55 -16.89 -17.14
N TYR A 225 -21.30 -15.75 -17.80
CA TYR A 225 -22.31 -14.93 -18.45
C TYR A 225 -22.51 -15.22 -19.95
N VAL A 226 -21.82 -16.20 -20.55
CA VAL A 226 -21.89 -16.46 -22.01
C VAL A 226 -23.34 -16.65 -22.49
N LYS A 227 -24.13 -17.46 -21.79
CA LYS A 227 -25.54 -17.72 -22.15
C LYS A 227 -26.39 -16.44 -22.10
N GLU A 228 -26.20 -15.63 -21.07
CA GLU A 228 -26.91 -14.37 -20.91
C GLU A 228 -26.52 -13.34 -21.97
N LEU A 229 -25.22 -13.21 -22.26
CA LEU A 229 -24.73 -12.31 -23.30
C LEU A 229 -25.25 -12.68 -24.68
N ASN A 230 -25.27 -13.97 -25.02
CA ASN A 230 -25.88 -14.44 -26.26
C ASN A 230 -27.39 -14.11 -26.32
N THR A 231 -28.07 -14.14 -25.18
CA THR A 231 -29.49 -13.75 -25.10
C THR A 231 -29.67 -12.26 -25.35
N LEU A 232 -28.84 -11.41 -24.72
CA LEU A 232 -28.86 -9.96 -24.97
C LEU A 232 -28.51 -9.62 -26.42
N LEU A 233 -27.53 -10.30 -27.01
CA LEU A 233 -27.14 -10.12 -28.41
C LEU A 233 -28.28 -10.40 -29.39
N MET A 234 -29.09 -11.43 -29.13
CA MET A 234 -30.29 -11.72 -29.92
C MET A 234 -31.38 -10.65 -29.79
N GLN A 235 -31.44 -9.93 -28.67
CA GLN A 235 -32.40 -8.84 -28.46
C GLN A 235 -32.01 -7.56 -29.20
N LEU A 236 -30.73 -7.37 -29.51
CA LEU A 236 -30.25 -6.29 -30.38
C LEU A 236 -30.60 -6.67 -31.83
N LYS A 237 -31.71 -6.15 -32.37
CA LYS A 237 -32.08 -6.34 -33.79
C LYS A 237 -31.07 -5.60 -34.70
N GLN A 238 -30.85 -6.12 -35.91
CA GLN A 238 -30.05 -5.47 -36.96
C GLN A 238 -30.72 -4.22 -37.52
#